data_AF-A0A945FLW1-F1
#
_entry.id   AF-A0A945FLW1-F1
#
_cell.length_a   1.000
_cell.length_b   1.000
_cell.length_c   1.000
_cell.angle_alpha   90.00
_cell.angle_beta   90.00
_cell.angle_gamma   90.00
#
_symmetry.space_group_name_H-M   'P 1'
#
loop_
_entity.id
_entity.type
_entity.pdbx_description
1 polymer ?
#
loop_
_entity_poly.entity_id
_entity_poly.type
_entity_poly.pdbx_seq_one_letter_code
_entity_poly.pdbx_strand_id
1 'polypeptide(L)'
;MRQIPFNQFALTGNELKYIEQAIHSDQIAADGLFSKRCQTLLETELNANKVLLTSSGTAALEMAAILANIKPGDEVIMPSYTFVSTANAFVSRGGRCVFVDIRPDTQNINEQLIEQAISDKTVAIVPVHYAGISCDMNIIMGLA
;
A
#
# COMPACT_ATOMS: atom_id res chain seq x y z
N MET A 1 9.02 3.25 37.23
CA MET A 1 9.21 2.38 36.04
C MET A 1 9.14 3.26 34.80
N ARG A 2 10.06 3.10 33.84
CA ARG A 2 9.99 3.81 32.56
C ARG A 2 9.01 3.06 31.65
N GLN A 3 7.94 3.72 31.22
CA GLN A 3 6.96 3.14 30.31
C GLN A 3 7.59 3.03 28.91
N ILE A 4 7.57 1.83 28.32
CA ILE A 4 8.00 1.61 26.94
C ILE A 4 6.76 1.76 26.05
N PRO A 5 6.70 2.78 25.17
CA PRO A 5 5.55 2.99 24.30
C PRO A 5 5.54 1.95 23.18
N PHE A 6 4.34 1.64 22.66
CA PHE A 6 4.18 0.77 21.50
C PHE A 6 4.77 1.38 20.22
N ASN A 7 4.64 2.69 20.04
CA ASN A 7 5.17 3.42 18.90
C ASN A 7 5.83 4.73 19.34
N GLN A 8 6.90 5.13 18.65
CA GLN A 8 7.57 6.41 18.83
C GLN A 8 7.90 6.98 17.44
N PHE A 9 7.68 8.28 17.25
CA PHE A 9 8.03 8.93 15.99
C PHE A 9 9.53 8.83 15.70
N ALA A 10 9.87 8.43 14.48
CA ALA A 10 11.25 8.40 14.00
C ALA A 10 11.67 9.81 13.54
N LEU A 11 12.32 10.55 14.44
CA LEU A 11 12.93 11.85 14.13
C LEU A 11 14.41 11.64 13.75
N THR A 12 14.80 12.19 12.61
CA THR A 12 16.11 12.13 11.98
C THR A 12 16.93 13.42 12.14
N GLY A 13 16.31 14.51 12.58
CA GLY A 13 16.95 15.76 13.01
C GLY A 13 16.85 16.93 12.02
N ASN A 14 16.42 16.71 10.78
CA ASN A 14 16.26 17.77 9.78
C ASN A 14 14.80 18.21 9.57
N GLU A 15 13.83 17.65 10.32
CA GLU A 15 12.40 17.87 10.09
C GLU A 15 12.03 19.35 10.15
N LEU A 16 12.39 20.03 11.24
CA LEU A 16 12.09 21.46 11.43
C LEU A 16 12.76 22.33 10.38
N LYS A 17 14.00 22.00 10.01
CA LYS A 17 14.75 22.68 8.95
C LYS A 17 14.05 22.57 7.61
N TYR A 18 13.54 21.39 7.24
CA TYR A 18 12.86 21.21 5.96
C TYR A 18 11.45 21.82 5.96
N ILE A 19 10.74 21.81 7.09
CA ILE A 19 9.48 22.54 7.25
C ILE A 19 9.70 24.04 7.04
N GLU A 20 10.71 24.61 7.69
CA GLU A 20 11.08 26.01 7.52
C GLU A 20 11.44 26.34 6.06
N GLN A 21 12.22 25.48 5.40
CA GLN A 21 12.55 25.67 3.98
C GLN A 21 11.31 25.60 3.07
N ALA A 22 10.34 24.72 3.36
CA ALA A 22 9.11 24.60 2.58
C ALA A 22 8.22 25.85 2.71
N ILE A 23 8.16 26.43 3.92
CA ILE A 23 7.42 27.68 4.18
C ILE A 23 8.06 28.83 3.38
N HIS A 24 9.38 28.95 3.40
CA HIS A 24 10.09 30.02 2.70
C HIS A 24 10.18 29.84 1.19
N SER A 25 9.86 28.66 0.64
CA SER A 25 9.92 28.42 -0.81
C SER A 25 8.66 28.87 -1.56
N ASP A 26 7.63 29.37 -0.87
CA ASP A 26 6.31 29.73 -1.41
C ASP A 26 5.62 28.60 -2.21
N GLN A 27 6.05 27.34 -2.00
CA GLN A 27 5.60 26.14 -2.71
C GLN A 27 5.05 25.10 -1.73
N ILE A 28 4.08 25.50 -0.92
CA ILE A 28 3.50 24.68 0.16
C ILE A 28 2.43 23.71 -0.37
N ALA A 29 1.89 23.95 -1.57
CA ALA A 29 0.92 23.08 -2.21
C ALA A 29 1.51 21.74 -2.67
N ALA A 30 0.63 20.81 -3.06
CA ALA A 30 1.02 19.56 -3.72
C ALA A 30 1.93 19.82 -4.94
N ASP A 31 2.74 18.84 -5.30
CA ASP A 31 3.74 18.92 -6.39
C ASP A 31 4.79 20.04 -6.27
N GLY A 32 4.94 20.61 -5.07
CA GLY A 32 6.02 21.54 -4.73
C GLY A 32 7.41 20.88 -4.66
N LEU A 33 8.40 21.68 -4.28
CA LEU A 33 9.81 21.28 -4.22
C LEU A 33 10.04 19.96 -3.47
N PHE A 34 9.55 19.84 -2.24
CA PHE A 34 9.79 18.66 -1.41
C PHE A 34 9.05 17.42 -1.92
N SER A 35 7.84 17.58 -2.49
CA SER A 35 7.12 16.47 -3.13
C SER A 35 7.95 15.86 -4.26
N LYS A 36 8.49 16.70 -5.15
CA LYS A 36 9.34 16.25 -6.26
C LYS A 36 10.63 15.59 -5.79
N ARG A 37 11.27 16.13 -4.75
CA ARG A 37 12.47 15.53 -4.14
C ARG A 37 12.18 14.15 -3.55
N CYS A 38 11.09 14.02 -2.78
CA CYS A 38 10.68 12.73 -2.22
C CYS A 38 10.33 11.71 -3.31
N GLN A 39 9.61 12.12 -4.36
CA GLN A 39 9.29 11.24 -5.49
C GLN A 39 10.56 10.75 -6.20
N THR A 40 11.49 11.66 -6.51
CA THR A 40 12.75 11.31 -7.18
C THR A 40 13.60 10.36 -6.32
N LEU A 41 13.68 10.63 -5.01
CA LEU A 41 14.37 9.78 -4.06
C LEU A 41 13.75 8.37 -4.06
N LEU A 42 12.44 8.26 -3.89
CA LEU A 42 11.76 6.97 -3.83
C LEU A 42 11.78 6.21 -5.16
N GLU A 43 11.69 6.91 -6.30
CA GLU A 43 11.87 6.31 -7.64
C GLU A 43 13.24 5.65 -7.76
N THR A 44 14.29 6.31 -7.23
CA THR A 44 15.66 5.78 -7.25
C THR A 44 15.84 4.61 -6.27
N GLU A 45 15.47 4.81 -5.00
CA GLU A 45 15.69 3.82 -3.92
C GLU A 45 14.87 2.54 -4.12
N LEU A 46 13.65 2.66 -4.66
CA LEU A 46 12.77 1.53 -4.90
C LEU A 46 12.88 0.97 -6.33
N ASN A 47 13.72 1.57 -7.18
CA ASN A 47 13.80 1.26 -8.61
C ASN A 47 12.40 1.27 -9.27
N ALA A 48 11.58 2.27 -8.92
CA ALA A 48 10.21 2.40 -9.39
C ALA A 48 10.14 3.35 -10.59
N ASN A 49 9.37 3.01 -11.62
CA ASN A 49 9.18 3.84 -12.81
C ASN A 49 8.59 5.22 -12.50
N LYS A 50 7.70 5.27 -11.49
CA LYS A 50 7.05 6.51 -11.03
C LYS A 50 6.63 6.37 -9.58
N VAL A 51 6.81 7.44 -8.81
CA VAL A 51 6.22 7.58 -7.46
C VAL A 51 5.32 8.81 -7.43
N LEU A 52 4.13 8.64 -6.85
CA LEU A 52 3.14 9.70 -6.65
C LEU A 52 2.81 9.77 -5.16
N LEU A 53 2.95 10.95 -4.56
CA LEU A 53 2.63 11.15 -3.15
C LEU A 53 1.14 11.41 -2.99
N THR A 54 0.53 10.74 -2.02
CA THR A 54 -0.87 10.93 -1.62
C THR A 54 -0.96 11.41 -0.18
N SER A 55 -2.16 11.83 0.24
CA SER A 55 -2.42 12.28 1.61
C SER A 55 -2.42 11.15 2.65
N SER A 56 -2.57 9.89 2.22
CA SER A 56 -2.57 8.71 3.07
C SER A 56 -2.40 7.41 2.28
N GLY A 57 -2.06 6.31 2.98
CA GLY A 57 -2.06 4.97 2.38
C GLY A 57 -3.45 4.54 1.88
N THR A 58 -4.53 4.97 2.53
CA THR A 58 -5.90 4.74 2.04
C THR A 58 -6.13 5.41 0.69
N ALA A 59 -5.76 6.68 0.55
CA ALA A 59 -5.89 7.40 -0.73
C ALA A 59 -5.04 6.78 -1.85
N ALA A 60 -3.87 6.21 -1.50
CA ALA A 60 -3.06 5.46 -2.46
C ALA A 60 -3.76 4.18 -2.95
N LEU A 61 -4.37 3.42 -2.04
CA LEU A 61 -5.13 2.22 -2.39
C LEU A 61 -6.38 2.54 -3.23
N GLU A 62 -7.13 3.59 -2.88
CA GLU A 62 -8.29 4.05 -3.66
C GLU A 62 -7.87 4.49 -5.08
N MET A 63 -6.76 5.22 -5.20
CA MET A 63 -6.19 5.59 -6.49
C MET A 63 -5.78 4.35 -7.29
N ALA A 64 -5.17 3.35 -6.66
CA ALA A 64 -4.80 2.10 -7.31
C ALA A 64 -6.03 1.32 -7.81
N ALA A 65 -7.11 1.24 -7.02
CA ALA A 65 -8.36 0.61 -7.44
C ALA A 65 -9.03 1.34 -8.62
N ILE A 66 -8.94 2.69 -8.67
CA ILE A 66 -9.41 3.47 -9.82
C ILE A 66 -8.55 3.17 -11.05
N LEU A 67 -7.23 3.16 -10.91
CA LEU A 67 -6.28 2.91 -12.00
C LEU A 67 -6.40 1.48 -12.57
N ALA A 68 -6.62 0.49 -11.70
CA ALA A 68 -6.92 -0.89 -12.09
C ALA A 68 -8.32 -1.05 -12.73
N ASN A 69 -9.08 0.05 -12.84
CA ASN A 69 -10.38 0.11 -13.51
C ASN A 69 -11.43 -0.85 -12.93
N ILE A 70 -11.38 -1.10 -11.62
CA ILE A 70 -12.31 -2.00 -10.91
C ILE A 70 -13.76 -1.63 -11.19
N LYS A 71 -14.58 -2.64 -11.50
CA LYS A 71 -16.00 -2.54 -11.81
C LYS A 71 -16.86 -3.27 -10.79
N PRO A 72 -18.17 -2.92 -10.71
CA PRO A 72 -19.13 -3.68 -9.94
C PRO A 72 -19.14 -5.16 -10.31
N GLY A 73 -18.91 -6.03 -9.32
CA GLY A 73 -18.90 -7.49 -9.50
C GLY A 73 -17.53 -8.12 -9.78
N ASP A 74 -16.50 -7.31 -10.04
CA ASP A 74 -15.11 -7.78 -10.14
C ASP A 74 -14.65 -8.38 -8.81
N GLU A 75 -13.89 -9.46 -8.87
CA GLU A 75 -13.36 -10.14 -7.69
C GLU A 75 -11.91 -9.73 -7.43
N VAL A 76 -11.63 -9.39 -6.17
CA VAL A 76 -10.31 -8.97 -5.71
C VAL A 76 -9.88 -9.86 -4.56
N ILE A 77 -8.83 -10.65 -4.79
CA ILE A 77 -8.29 -11.57 -3.80
C ILE A 77 -7.41 -10.80 -2.82
N MET A 78 -7.60 -10.99 -1.52
CA MET A 78 -6.78 -10.35 -0.47
C MET A 78 -6.83 -11.16 0.83
N PRO A 79 -5.89 -10.98 1.79
CA PRO A 79 -6.01 -11.61 3.10
C PRO A 79 -7.15 -11.00 3.91
N SER A 80 -7.84 -11.81 4.72
CA SER A 80 -8.79 -11.30 5.72
C SER A 80 -8.08 -10.60 6.89
N TYR A 81 -6.84 -11.00 7.18
CA TYR A 81 -5.97 -10.38 8.18
C TYR A 81 -5.21 -9.19 7.58
N THR A 82 -5.83 -8.03 7.58
CA THR A 82 -5.25 -6.78 7.07
C THR A 82 -5.90 -5.56 7.73
N PHE A 83 -5.41 -4.36 7.41
CA PHE A 83 -6.07 -3.12 7.75
C PHE A 83 -7.30 -2.88 6.84
N VAL A 84 -8.40 -2.36 7.40
CA VAL A 84 -9.69 -2.24 6.71
C VAL A 84 -9.62 -1.44 5.39
N SER A 85 -8.72 -0.47 5.29
CA SER A 85 -8.53 0.31 4.05
C SER A 85 -8.18 -0.55 2.85
N THR A 86 -7.52 -1.70 3.05
CA THR A 86 -7.21 -2.64 1.97
C THR A 86 -8.48 -3.10 1.26
N ALA A 87 -9.52 -3.48 1.99
CA ALA A 87 -10.79 -3.91 1.41
C ALA A 87 -11.63 -2.72 0.92
N ASN A 88 -11.73 -1.66 1.73
CA ASN A 88 -12.58 -0.50 1.42
C ASN A 88 -12.23 0.16 0.08
N ALA A 89 -10.93 0.22 -0.27
CA ALA A 89 -10.49 0.79 -1.53
C ALA A 89 -11.15 0.13 -2.76
N PHE A 90 -11.29 -1.20 -2.75
CA PHE A 90 -11.89 -1.94 -3.87
C PHE A 90 -13.41 -2.03 -3.76
N VAL A 91 -13.95 -2.20 -2.56
CA VAL A 91 -15.41 -2.25 -2.33
C VAL A 91 -16.07 -0.92 -2.70
N SER A 92 -15.41 0.22 -2.44
CA SER A 92 -15.91 1.54 -2.85
C SER A 92 -16.08 1.70 -4.37
N ARG A 93 -15.41 0.85 -5.16
CA ARG A 93 -15.53 0.78 -6.64
C ARG A 93 -16.53 -0.27 -7.11
N GLY A 94 -17.18 -0.99 -6.20
CA GLY A 94 -18.10 -2.10 -6.48
C GLY A 94 -17.42 -3.47 -6.56
N GLY A 95 -16.12 -3.55 -6.28
CA GLY A 95 -15.40 -4.82 -6.24
C GLY A 95 -15.85 -5.70 -5.07
N ARG A 96 -15.87 -7.01 -5.30
CA ARG A 96 -16.15 -8.05 -4.32
C ARG A 96 -14.83 -8.60 -3.78
N CYS A 97 -14.61 -8.48 -2.47
CA CYS A 97 -13.45 -9.11 -1.85
C CYS A 97 -13.61 -10.64 -1.82
N VAL A 98 -12.57 -11.35 -2.22
CA VAL A 98 -12.43 -12.80 -2.05
C VAL A 98 -11.30 -13.01 -1.04
N PHE A 99 -11.68 -13.42 0.18
CA PHE A 99 -10.70 -13.56 1.26
C PHE A 99 -9.99 -14.91 1.18
N VAL A 100 -8.67 -14.87 1.24
CA VAL A 100 -7.80 -16.05 1.37
C VAL A 100 -7.13 -16.02 2.74
N ASP A 101 -7.00 -17.19 3.35
CA ASP A 101 -6.41 -17.32 4.68
C ASP A 101 -4.91 -17.00 4.67
N ILE A 102 -4.37 -16.74 5.85
CA ILE A 102 -2.96 -16.40 6.05
C ILE A 102 -2.12 -17.61 6.45
N ARG A 103 -0.80 -17.50 6.34
CA ARG A 103 0.12 -18.45 6.97
C ARG A 103 0.38 -18.06 8.42
N PRO A 104 0.42 -19.02 9.36
CA PRO A 104 0.64 -18.72 10.78
C PRO A 104 2.06 -18.25 11.10
N ASP A 105 3.05 -18.52 10.24
CA ASP A 105 4.46 -18.17 10.46
C ASP A 105 4.77 -16.70 10.14
N THR A 106 4.14 -16.13 9.10
CA THR A 106 4.38 -14.75 8.65
C THR A 106 3.18 -13.84 8.79
N GLN A 107 1.97 -14.40 8.99
CA GLN A 107 0.69 -13.68 8.94
C GLN A 107 0.38 -13.03 7.58
N ASN A 108 1.17 -13.34 6.54
CA ASN A 108 0.89 -12.95 5.16
C ASN A 108 -0.14 -13.91 4.54
N ILE A 109 -0.81 -13.46 3.47
CA ILE A 109 -1.70 -14.31 2.66
C ILE A 109 -1.00 -15.63 2.29
N ASN A 110 -1.68 -16.76 2.46
CA ASN A 110 -1.15 -18.07 2.08
C ASN A 110 -1.21 -18.23 0.57
N GLU A 111 -0.07 -18.06 -0.09
CA GLU A 111 0.07 -18.13 -1.54
C GLU A 111 -0.39 -19.46 -2.14
N GLN A 112 -0.33 -20.57 -1.38
CA GLN A 112 -0.77 -21.90 -1.84
C GLN A 112 -2.29 -22.02 -1.96
N LEU A 113 -3.05 -21.09 -1.35
CA LEU A 113 -4.51 -21.07 -1.37
C LEU A 113 -5.06 -20.09 -2.41
N ILE A 114 -4.23 -19.23 -3.01
CA ILE A 114 -4.67 -18.19 -3.94
C ILE A 114 -5.24 -18.80 -5.22
N GLU A 115 -4.57 -19.78 -5.81
CA GLU A 115 -5.00 -20.39 -7.08
C GLU A 115 -6.44 -20.92 -7.02
N GLN A 116 -6.82 -21.53 -5.90
CA GLN A 116 -8.18 -22.07 -5.68
C GLN A 116 -9.24 -20.98 -5.52
N ALA A 117 -8.83 -19.75 -5.20
CA ALA A 117 -9.71 -18.60 -5.05
C ALA A 117 -9.89 -17.81 -6.36
N ILE A 118 -9.11 -18.11 -7.40
CA ILE A 118 -9.22 -17.46 -8.71
C ILE A 118 -10.47 -17.96 -9.43
N SER A 119 -11.23 -17.03 -9.98
CA SER A 119 -12.41 -17.24 -10.81
C SER A 119 -12.31 -16.46 -12.13
N ASP A 120 -13.27 -16.66 -13.03
CA ASP A 120 -13.43 -15.87 -14.25
C ASP A 120 -13.71 -14.37 -13.99
N LYS A 121 -14.04 -14.01 -12.75
CA LYS A 121 -14.27 -12.62 -12.31
C LYS A 121 -13.09 -12.02 -11.57
N THR A 122 -12.04 -12.79 -11.30
CA THR A 122 -10.88 -12.29 -10.56
C THR A 122 -10.07 -11.34 -11.44
N VAL A 123 -9.92 -10.09 -11.00
CA VAL A 123 -9.19 -9.05 -11.75
C VAL A 123 -7.92 -8.57 -11.05
N ALA A 124 -7.76 -8.88 -9.75
CA ALA A 124 -6.61 -8.45 -8.98
C ALA A 124 -6.36 -9.35 -7.76
N ILE A 125 -5.08 -9.45 -7.40
CA ILE A 125 -4.61 -10.01 -6.13
C ILE A 125 -3.90 -8.88 -5.37
N VAL A 126 -4.29 -8.66 -4.12
CA VAL A 126 -3.78 -7.59 -3.25
C VAL A 126 -3.05 -8.20 -2.06
N PRO A 127 -1.74 -8.52 -2.21
CA PRO A 127 -0.95 -9.00 -1.09
C PRO A 127 -0.71 -7.88 -0.06
N VAL A 128 -0.58 -8.26 1.21
CA VAL A 128 -0.27 -7.35 2.32
C VAL A 128 0.98 -7.86 3.01
N HIS A 129 2.06 -7.06 2.99
CA HIS A 129 3.34 -7.38 3.61
C HIS A 129 3.30 -7.05 5.10
N TYR A 130 2.79 -7.99 5.89
CA TYR A 130 2.55 -7.81 7.31
C TYR A 130 3.86 -7.66 8.09
N ALA A 131 3.88 -6.75 9.06
CA ALA A 131 5.05 -6.44 9.90
C ALA A 131 6.35 -6.11 9.14
N GLY A 132 6.24 -5.66 7.87
CA GLY A 132 7.41 -5.39 7.01
C GLY A 132 8.05 -6.64 6.40
N ILE A 133 7.42 -7.81 6.54
CA ILE A 133 7.86 -9.06 5.93
C ILE A 133 7.13 -9.23 4.60
N SER A 134 7.89 -9.35 3.51
CA SER A 134 7.31 -9.53 2.17
C SER A 134 6.56 -10.87 2.06
N CYS A 135 5.50 -10.89 1.24
CA CYS A 135 4.86 -12.14 0.81
C CYS A 135 5.79 -12.89 -0.13
N ASP A 136 5.50 -14.16 -0.43
CA ASP A 136 6.20 -14.85 -1.52
C ASP A 136 5.72 -14.30 -2.88
N MET A 137 6.31 -13.17 -3.28
CA MET A 137 5.93 -12.49 -4.50
C MET A 137 6.27 -13.28 -5.76
N ASN A 138 7.22 -14.22 -5.72
CA ASN A 138 7.52 -15.05 -6.88
C ASN A 138 6.36 -15.99 -7.18
N ILE A 139 5.78 -16.62 -6.15
CA ILE A 139 4.60 -17.48 -6.31
C ILE A 139 3.39 -16.64 -6.73
N ILE A 140 3.14 -15.51 -6.05
CA ILE A 140 1.98 -14.66 -6.33
C ILE A 140 2.02 -14.10 -7.76
N MET A 141 3.17 -13.59 -8.22
CA MET A 141 3.32 -13.08 -9.59
C MET A 141 3.30 -14.19 -10.64
N GLY A 142 3.52 -15.45 -10.28
CA GLY A 142 3.34 -16.59 -11.18
C GLY A 142 1.86 -16.92 -11.45
N LEU A 143 0.96 -16.45 -10.58
CA LEU A 143 -0.50 -16.64 -10.70
C LEU A 143 -1.22 -15.46 -11.39
N ALA A 144 -0.59 -14.28 -11.41
CA ALA A 144 -1.16 -13.02 -11.90
C ALA A 144 -0.84 -12.75 -13.38
#